data_AF-A0A7Z9WJJ5-F1
#
_entry.id   AF-A0A7Z9WJJ5-F1
#
_cell.length_a   1.000
_cell.length_b   1.000
_cell.length_c   1.000
_cell.angle_alpha   90.00
_cell.angle_beta   90.00
_cell.angle_gamma   90.00
#
_symmetry.space_group_name_H-M   'P 1'
#
loop_
_entity.id
_entity.type
_entity.pdbx_description
1 polymer ?
#
loop_
_entity_poly.entity_id
_entity_poly.type
_entity_poly.pdbx_seq_one_letter_code
_entity_poly.pdbx_strand_id
1 'polypeptide(L)'
;MPTGEELTCRACTGQRSAAPGLGFARFLLSGRETRPALLAGLLTLLGLASALAGTPGWVRTPLFAAAIVVGGIPVARHAFREVWFVHTLGINTLMVIAVTGAALIGDWAEAAIVVVLFSLGEALEGYAAEQARNALEGLLNLAPPVALKMLPTGEVQETPVEQLAVG
;
A
#
# COMPACT_ATOMS: atom_id res chain seq x y z
N MET A 1 -20.33 -46.55 4.64
CA MET A 1 -19.90 -45.87 3.42
C MET A 1 -20.31 -44.40 3.54
N PRO A 2 -19.41 -43.50 3.97
CA PRO A 2 -19.70 -42.06 3.99
C PRO A 2 -19.53 -41.48 2.58
N THR A 3 -20.48 -40.62 2.20
CA THR A 3 -20.58 -39.93 0.91
C THR A 3 -19.56 -38.80 0.79
N GLY A 4 -18.97 -38.62 -0.40
CA GLY A 4 -17.88 -37.68 -0.68
C GLY A 4 -18.19 -36.18 -0.57
N GLU A 5 -19.32 -35.79 0.02
CA GLU A 5 -19.72 -34.39 0.18
C GLU A 5 -19.10 -33.72 1.43
N GLU A 6 -18.66 -34.49 2.44
CA GLU A 6 -18.14 -33.90 3.69
C GLU A 6 -16.70 -33.35 3.58
N LEU A 7 -15.93 -33.73 2.55
CA LEU A 7 -14.55 -33.27 2.37
C LEU A 7 -14.46 -31.86 1.76
N THR A 8 -15.46 -31.45 0.97
CA THR A 8 -15.45 -30.13 0.30
C THR A 8 -15.75 -28.98 1.28
N CYS A 9 -16.46 -29.25 2.38
CA CYS A 9 -16.87 -28.21 3.34
C CYS A 9 -15.73 -27.78 4.30
N ARG A 10 -14.73 -28.64 4.54
CA ARG A 10 -13.60 -28.32 5.44
C ARG A 10 -12.56 -27.39 4.83
N ALA A 11 -12.43 -27.34 3.51
CA ALA A 11 -11.48 -26.44 2.84
C ALA A 11 -11.88 -24.95 2.94
N CYS A 12 -13.18 -24.65 3.15
CA CYS A 12 -13.68 -23.27 3.23
C CYS A 12 -13.52 -22.61 4.61
N THR A 13 -13.13 -23.33 5.66
CA THR A 13 -13.14 -22.80 7.05
C THR A 13 -11.79 -22.24 7.53
N GLY A 14 -10.75 -22.26 6.69
CA GLY A 14 -9.39 -21.83 7.05
C GLY A 14 -9.08 -20.34 6.87
N GLN A 15 -9.85 -19.58 6.08
CA GLN A 15 -9.63 -18.15 5.88
C GLN A 15 -10.33 -17.33 6.98
N ARG A 16 -9.81 -17.42 8.20
CA ARG A 16 -10.11 -16.39 9.21
C ARG A 16 -9.54 -15.07 8.70
N SER A 17 -10.45 -14.17 8.33
CA SER A 17 -10.18 -12.76 8.06
C SER A 17 -9.26 -12.18 9.13
N ALA A 18 -8.01 -11.94 8.78
CA ALA A 18 -7.23 -10.93 9.48
C ALA A 18 -8.03 -9.63 9.36
N ALA A 19 -8.34 -8.99 10.49
CA ALA A 19 -9.09 -7.74 10.47
C ALA A 19 -8.44 -6.78 9.45
N PRO A 20 -9.17 -6.30 8.43
CA PRO A 20 -8.56 -5.62 7.28
C PRO A 20 -7.72 -4.40 7.67
N GLY A 21 -8.07 -3.76 8.80
CA GLY A 21 -7.31 -2.64 9.37
C GLY A 21 -5.99 -3.03 10.05
N LEU A 22 -5.86 -4.24 10.61
CA LEU A 22 -4.63 -4.64 11.31
C LEU A 22 -3.48 -4.92 10.34
N GLY A 23 -3.78 -5.45 9.15
CA GLY A 23 -2.80 -5.67 8.09
C GLY A 23 -2.23 -4.37 7.56
N PHE A 24 -3.10 -3.41 7.22
CA PHE A 24 -2.71 -2.07 6.80
C PHE A 24 -1.97 -1.27 7.88
N ALA A 25 -2.46 -1.29 9.14
CA ALA A 25 -1.78 -0.63 10.25
C ALA A 25 -0.38 -1.21 10.49
N ARG A 26 -0.24 -2.54 10.40
CA ARG A 26 1.06 -3.20 10.48
C ARG A 26 1.95 -2.87 9.29
N PHE A 27 1.40 -2.75 8.09
CA PHE A 27 2.14 -2.33 6.89
C PHE A 27 2.67 -0.90 7.04
N LEU A 28 1.81 0.04 7.45
CA LEU A 28 2.20 1.41 7.79
C LEU A 28 3.31 1.45 8.84
N LEU A 29 3.22 0.64 9.90
CA LEU A 29 4.19 0.58 11.00
C LEU A 29 5.49 -0.18 10.63
N SER A 30 5.44 -1.16 9.72
CA SER A 30 6.59 -2.03 9.37
C SER A 30 7.45 -1.45 8.24
N GLY A 31 6.87 -0.67 7.32
CA GLY A 31 7.61 -0.05 6.23
C GLY A 31 8.55 1.05 6.70
N ARG A 32 9.87 0.91 6.48
CA ARG A 32 10.83 2.02 6.73
C ARG A 32 10.52 3.25 5.87
N GLU A 33 9.90 3.04 4.71
CA GLU A 33 9.53 4.09 3.75
C GLU A 33 8.23 4.81 4.09
N THR A 34 7.32 4.20 4.87
CA THR A 34 6.05 4.81 5.33
C THR A 34 6.17 5.56 6.67
N ARG A 35 7.31 5.42 7.37
CA ARG A 35 7.63 6.18 8.58
C ARG A 35 7.49 7.70 8.46
N PRO A 36 7.98 8.38 7.39
CA PRO A 36 7.79 9.82 7.25
C PRO A 36 6.30 10.19 7.15
N ALA A 37 5.46 9.39 6.49
CA ALA A 37 4.02 9.64 6.40
C ALA A 37 3.34 9.52 7.78
N LEU A 38 3.72 8.52 8.58
CA LEU A 38 3.23 8.37 9.95
C LEU A 38 3.65 9.52 10.87
N LEU A 39 4.93 9.93 10.78
CA LEU A 39 5.43 11.07 11.55
C LEU A 39 4.72 12.36 11.15
N ALA A 40 4.56 12.62 9.85
CA ALA A 40 3.82 13.77 9.35
C ALA A 40 2.37 13.76 9.83
N GLY A 41 1.69 12.61 9.77
CA GLY A 41 0.34 12.44 10.31
C GLY A 41 0.26 12.76 11.81
N LEU A 42 1.19 12.26 12.60
CA LEU A 42 1.27 12.55 14.03
C LEU A 42 1.53 14.03 14.31
N LEU A 43 2.45 14.66 13.56
CA LEU A 43 2.75 16.09 13.70
C LEU A 43 1.55 16.96 13.31
N THR A 44 0.82 16.62 12.24
CA THR A 44 -0.40 17.34 11.84
C THR A 44 -1.50 17.19 12.89
N LEU A 45 -1.68 16.00 13.48
CA LEU A 45 -2.64 15.79 14.57
C LEU A 45 -2.27 16.61 15.81
N LEU A 46 -0.98 16.67 16.17
CA LEU A 46 -0.50 17.52 17.26
C LEU A 46 -0.70 19.02 16.93
N GLY A 47 -0.45 19.43 15.69
CA GLY A 47 -0.76 20.77 15.16
C GLY A 47 -2.22 21.14 15.35
N LEU A 48 -3.13 20.25 14.93
CA LEU A 48 -4.57 20.46 15.04
C LEU A 48 -5.05 20.47 16.50
N ALA A 49 -4.54 19.57 17.34
CA ALA A 49 -4.83 19.55 18.77
C ALA A 49 -4.36 20.84 19.47
N SER A 50 -3.17 21.33 19.12
CA SER A 50 -2.66 22.62 19.63
C SER A 50 -3.51 23.80 19.16
N ALA A 51 -4.07 23.71 17.94
CA ALA A 51 -4.97 24.72 17.41
C ALA A 51 -6.29 24.79 18.15
N LEU A 52 -6.88 23.64 18.48
CA LEU A 52 -8.09 23.51 19.29
C LEU A 52 -7.89 23.97 20.73
N ALA A 53 -6.69 23.75 21.29
CA ALA A 53 -6.31 24.20 22.63
C ALA A 53 -6.07 25.73 22.74
N GLY A 54 -6.22 26.48 21.64
CA GLY A 54 -6.07 27.93 21.65
C GLY A 54 -4.62 28.42 21.79
N THR A 55 -3.62 27.57 21.57
CA THR A 55 -2.19 27.95 21.69
C THR A 55 -1.79 29.08 20.74
N PRO A 56 -0.78 29.89 21.01
CA PRO A 56 -0.40 30.97 20.11
C PRO A 56 0.11 30.46 18.75
N GLY A 57 -0.05 31.26 17.68
CA GLY A 57 0.36 30.89 16.31
C GLY A 57 1.84 30.51 16.18
N TRP A 58 2.73 31.08 17.01
CA TRP A 58 4.17 30.76 17.00
C TRP A 58 4.49 29.30 17.36
N VAL A 59 3.59 28.58 18.04
CA VAL A 59 3.73 27.15 18.32
C VAL A 59 3.13 26.31 17.20
N ARG A 60 1.98 26.74 16.65
CA ARG A 60 1.23 25.97 15.63
C ARG A 60 1.91 25.98 14.27
N THR A 61 2.36 27.15 13.81
CA THR A 61 2.99 27.33 12.50
C THR A 61 4.21 26.43 12.29
N PRO A 62 5.21 26.36 13.20
CA PRO A 62 6.35 25.46 13.01
C PRO A 62 5.94 23.99 13.07
N LEU A 63 4.87 23.64 13.79
CA LEU A 63 4.40 22.26 13.91
C LEU A 63 3.77 21.79 12.59
N PHE A 64 2.93 22.62 11.97
CA PHE A 64 2.39 22.35 10.63
C PHE A 64 3.48 22.42 9.55
N ALA A 65 4.38 23.40 9.61
CA ALA A 65 5.50 23.47 8.67
C ALA A 65 6.40 22.23 8.75
N ALA A 66 6.70 21.74 9.96
CA ALA A 66 7.44 20.50 10.14
C ALA A 66 6.67 19.30 9.58
N ALA A 67 5.35 19.23 9.77
CA ALA A 67 4.53 18.17 9.19
C ALA A 67 4.56 18.18 7.65
N ILE A 68 4.40 19.36 7.04
CA ILE A 68 4.47 19.54 5.58
C ILE A 68 5.84 19.11 5.04
N VAL A 69 6.93 19.50 5.71
CA VAL A 69 8.28 19.13 5.27
C VAL A 69 8.49 17.62 5.41
N VAL A 70 8.19 17.04 6.58
CA VAL A 70 8.42 15.61 6.84
C VAL A 70 7.58 14.72 5.93
N GLY A 71 6.30 15.05 5.72
CA GLY A 71 5.38 14.29 4.86
C GLY A 71 5.52 14.60 3.37
N GLY A 72 5.90 15.83 3.03
CA GLY A 72 5.99 16.31 1.65
C GLY A 72 7.32 16.00 0.97
N ILE A 73 8.43 15.80 1.69
CA ILE A 73 9.73 15.41 1.08
C ILE A 73 9.64 14.19 0.16
N PRO A 74 9.07 13.03 0.58
CA PRO A 74 8.98 11.88 -0.31
C PRO A 74 8.17 12.20 -1.58
N VAL A 75 7.01 12.85 -1.43
CA VAL A 75 6.17 13.20 -2.58
C VAL A 75 6.84 14.20 -3.51
N ALA A 76 7.51 15.22 -2.95
CA ALA A 76 8.27 16.19 -3.73
C ALA A 76 9.39 15.54 -4.53
N ARG A 77 10.04 14.49 -3.98
CA ARG A 77 11.03 13.70 -4.72
C ARG A 77 10.41 12.89 -5.85
N HIS A 78 9.21 12.33 -5.65
CA HIS A 78 8.46 11.64 -6.71
C HIS A 78 8.05 12.61 -7.82
N ALA A 79 7.45 13.75 -7.47
CA ALA A 79 7.10 14.82 -8.40
C ALA A 79 8.31 15.32 -9.21
N PHE A 80 9.44 15.57 -8.52
CA PHE A 80 10.65 16.02 -9.19
C PHE A 80 11.18 14.97 -10.19
N ARG A 81 11.09 13.69 -9.83
CA ARG A 81 11.53 12.60 -10.71
C ARG A 81 10.63 12.46 -11.94
N GLU A 82 9.31 12.54 -11.76
CA GLU A 82 8.34 12.51 -12.85
C GLU A 82 8.58 13.64 -13.85
N VAL A 83 8.72 14.87 -13.35
CA VAL A 83 8.93 16.04 -14.21
C VAL A 83 10.28 15.98 -14.91
N TRP A 84 11.36 15.65 -14.18
CA TRP A 84 12.71 15.76 -14.73
C TRP A 84 13.14 14.59 -15.61
N PHE A 85 12.76 13.37 -15.26
CA PHE A 85 13.17 12.18 -16.02
C PHE A 85 12.10 11.74 -17.00
N VAL A 86 10.84 11.73 -16.57
CA VAL A 86 9.72 11.19 -17.36
C VAL A 86 9.07 12.28 -18.23
N HIS A 87 9.27 13.56 -17.90
CA HIS A 87 8.68 14.71 -18.58
C HIS A 87 7.14 14.67 -18.60
N THR A 88 6.54 14.10 -17.55
CA THR A 88 5.09 14.00 -17.39
C THR A 88 4.63 14.70 -16.11
N LEU A 89 3.46 15.33 -16.18
CA LEU A 89 2.83 15.95 -15.01
C LEU A 89 1.91 14.92 -14.34
N GLY A 90 2.46 14.22 -13.35
CA GLY A 90 1.70 13.27 -12.54
C GLY A 90 0.94 13.92 -11.40
N ILE A 91 0.18 13.09 -10.67
CA ILE A 91 -0.62 13.53 -9.52
C ILE A 91 0.25 14.09 -8.38
N ASN A 92 1.47 13.58 -8.23
CA ASN A 92 2.48 14.08 -7.28
C ASN A 92 2.85 15.54 -7.56
N THR A 93 2.98 15.88 -8.85
CA THR A 93 3.32 17.25 -9.27
C THR A 93 2.17 18.21 -8.98
N LEU A 94 0.94 17.81 -9.29
CA LEU A 94 -0.27 18.60 -8.97
C LEU A 94 -0.39 18.85 -7.46
N MET A 95 -0.10 17.84 -6.64
CA MET A 95 -0.10 17.97 -5.19
C MET A 95 0.95 18.97 -4.69
N VAL A 96 2.20 18.90 -5.17
CA VAL A 96 3.26 19.85 -4.77
C VAL A 96 2.86 21.29 -5.09
N ILE A 97 2.24 21.52 -6.25
CA ILE A 97 1.74 22.83 -6.65
C ILE A 97 0.64 23.30 -5.68
N ALA A 98 -0.32 22.44 -5.33
CA ALA A 98 -1.40 22.77 -4.42
C ALA A 98 -0.88 23.12 -3.00
N VAL A 99 0.03 22.30 -2.46
CA VAL A 99 0.64 22.52 -1.14
C VAL A 99 1.47 23.82 -1.13
N THR A 100 2.21 24.08 -2.20
CA THR A 100 2.96 25.33 -2.36
C THR A 100 2.01 26.53 -2.41
N GLY A 101 0.90 26.43 -3.13
CA GLY A 101 -0.13 27.48 -3.19
C GLY A 101 -0.74 27.77 -1.82
N ALA A 102 -1.13 26.74 -1.07
CA ALA A 102 -1.67 26.89 0.28
C ALA A 102 -0.64 27.52 1.25
N ALA A 103 0.62 27.10 1.16
CA ALA A 103 1.71 27.68 1.96
C ALA A 103 1.94 29.17 1.62
N LEU A 104 1.82 29.57 0.35
CA LEU A 104 1.96 30.97 -0.09
C LEU A 104 0.83 31.87 0.42
N ILE A 105 -0.38 31.34 0.53
CA ILE A 105 -1.54 32.06 1.09
C ILE A 105 -1.43 32.16 2.64
N GLY A 106 -0.56 31.37 3.25
CA GLY A 106 -0.32 31.34 4.70
C GLY A 106 -1.22 30.36 5.45
N ASP A 107 -1.96 29.50 4.74
CA ASP A 107 -2.76 28.44 5.35
C ASP A 107 -1.93 27.15 5.52
N TRP A 108 -1.17 27.14 6.61
CA TRP A 108 -0.32 25.99 6.97
C TRP A 108 -1.13 24.77 7.39
N ALA A 109 -2.36 24.96 7.91
CA ALA A 109 -3.17 23.86 8.40
C ALA A 109 -3.76 23.07 7.24
N GLU A 110 -4.33 23.74 6.24
CA GLU A 110 -4.84 23.11 5.02
C GLU A 110 -3.71 22.39 4.27
N ALA A 111 -2.56 23.04 4.09
CA ALA A 111 -1.39 22.44 3.46
C ALA A 111 -0.94 21.14 4.16
N ALA A 112 -0.88 21.13 5.50
CA ALA A 112 -0.49 19.94 6.26
C ALA A 112 -1.49 18.79 6.14
N ILE A 113 -2.79 19.08 6.13
CA ILE A 113 -3.85 18.07 5.96
C ILE A 113 -3.77 17.44 4.58
N VAL A 114 -3.63 18.25 3.52
CA VAL A 114 -3.48 17.75 2.15
C VAL A 114 -2.27 16.84 2.02
N VAL A 115 -1.14 17.21 2.61
CA VAL A 115 0.07 16.36 2.64
C VAL A 115 -0.21 15.01 3.29
N VAL A 116 -0.83 15.00 4.47
CA VAL A 116 -1.11 13.74 5.19
C VAL A 116 -2.09 12.86 4.43
N LEU A 117 -3.17 13.41 3.90
CA LEU A 117 -4.16 12.65 3.14
C LEU A 117 -3.55 12.05 1.87
N PHE A 118 -2.70 12.80 1.19
CA PHE A 118 -2.03 12.31 -0.01
C PHE A 118 -1.03 11.20 0.31
N SER A 119 -0.16 11.39 1.30
CA SER A 119 0.78 10.35 1.74
C SER A 119 0.06 9.08 2.23
N LEU A 120 -1.13 9.23 2.83
CA LEU A 120 -1.98 8.09 3.19
C LEU A 120 -2.50 7.36 1.94
N GLY A 121 -2.90 8.10 0.91
CA GLY A 121 -3.32 7.56 -0.39
C GLY A 121 -2.22 6.75 -1.07
N GLU A 122 -1.00 7.29 -1.14
CA GLU A 122 0.17 6.56 -1.67
C GLU A 122 0.43 5.26 -0.91
N ALA A 123 0.34 5.30 0.44
CA ALA A 123 0.52 4.11 1.26
C ALA A 123 -0.58 3.07 1.02
N LEU A 124 -1.83 3.50 0.82
CA LEU A 124 -2.95 2.63 0.48
C LEU A 124 -2.79 2.01 -0.92
N GLU A 125 -2.32 2.80 -1.89
CA GLU A 125 -2.03 2.32 -3.24
C GLU A 125 -0.96 1.21 -3.21
N GLY A 126 0.15 1.45 -2.51
CA GLY A 126 1.21 0.45 -2.34
C GLY A 126 0.72 -0.82 -1.63
N TYR A 127 -0.07 -0.67 -0.58
CA TYR A 127 -0.65 -1.81 0.14
C TYR A 127 -1.61 -2.62 -0.74
N ALA A 128 -2.48 -1.95 -1.50
CA ALA A 128 -3.42 -2.60 -2.40
C ALA A 128 -2.69 -3.35 -3.53
N ALA A 129 -1.64 -2.75 -4.09
CA ALA A 129 -0.82 -3.39 -5.11
C ALA A 129 -0.12 -4.66 -4.59
N GLU A 130 0.47 -4.61 -3.39
CA GLU A 130 1.12 -5.77 -2.79
C GLU A 130 0.12 -6.88 -2.46
N GLN A 131 -1.04 -6.52 -1.91
CA GLN A 131 -2.11 -7.47 -1.64
C GLN A 131 -2.62 -8.15 -2.92
N ALA A 132 -2.75 -7.39 -4.02
CA ALA A 132 -3.12 -7.94 -5.31
C ALA A 132 -2.04 -8.91 -5.84
N ARG A 133 -0.76 -8.55 -5.74
CA ARG A 133 0.34 -9.42 -6.18
C ARG A 133 0.39 -10.73 -5.39
N ASN A 134 0.26 -10.67 -4.07
CA ASN A 134 0.24 -11.87 -3.22
C ASN A 134 -0.94 -12.81 -3.54
N ALA A 135 -2.11 -12.24 -3.87
CA ALA A 135 -3.26 -13.04 -4.28
C ALA A 135 -3.01 -13.75 -5.63
N LEU A 136 -2.41 -13.06 -6.59
CA LEU A 136 -2.04 -13.64 -7.89
C LEU A 136 -0.99 -14.74 -7.74
N GLU A 137 0.04 -14.52 -6.93
CA GLU A 137 1.05 -15.55 -6.62
C GLU A 137 0.42 -16.77 -5.96
N GLY A 138 -0.54 -16.57 -5.05
CA GLY A 138 -1.32 -17.65 -4.47
C GLY A 138 -2.02 -18.50 -5.54
N LEU A 139 -2.67 -17.86 -6.52
CA LEU A 139 -3.32 -18.57 -7.63
C LEU A 139 -2.33 -19.29 -8.56
N LEU A 140 -1.19 -18.68 -8.85
CA LEU A 140 -0.14 -19.30 -9.67
C LEU A 140 0.47 -20.52 -8.97
N ASN A 141 0.60 -20.49 -7.64
CA ASN A 141 1.08 -21.62 -6.85
C ASN A 141 0.11 -22.81 -6.82
N LEU A 142 -1.17 -22.62 -7.20
CA LEU A 142 -2.11 -23.74 -7.36
C LEU A 142 -1.94 -24.47 -8.70
N ALA A 143 -1.20 -23.93 -9.67
CA ALA A 143 -0.85 -24.67 -10.88
C ALA A 143 0.25 -25.68 -10.55
N PRO A 144 -0.04 -27.00 -10.53
CA PRO A 144 0.96 -28.00 -10.16
C PRO A 144 2.05 -28.06 -11.25
N PRO A 145 3.34 -28.08 -10.88
CA PRO A 145 4.43 -28.12 -11.85
C PRO A 145 4.61 -29.51 -12.51
N VAL A 146 4.05 -30.56 -11.92
CA VAL A 146 4.21 -31.95 -12.38
C VAL A 146 2.85 -32.62 -12.53
N ALA A 147 2.72 -33.50 -13.52
CA ALA A 147 1.59 -34.42 -13.64
C ALA A 147 2.07 -35.87 -13.75
N LEU A 148 1.18 -36.79 -13.43
CA LEU A 148 1.40 -38.23 -13.58
C LEU A 148 1.00 -38.65 -15.00
N LYS A 149 1.97 -39.08 -15.80
CA LYS A 149 1.77 -39.63 -17.14
C LYS A 149 1.74 -41.16 -17.07
N MET A 150 0.74 -41.78 -17.68
CA MET A 150 0.64 -43.24 -17.76
C MET A 150 1.29 -43.72 -19.08
N LEU A 151 2.28 -44.61 -18.99
CA LEU A 151 2.96 -45.17 -20.17
C LEU A 151 2.15 -46.34 -20.76
N PRO A 152 2.36 -46.69 -22.04
CA PRO A 152 1.71 -47.84 -22.67
C PRO A 152 1.98 -49.18 -21.97
N THR A 153 3.04 -49.26 -21.18
CA THR A 153 3.43 -50.42 -20.36
C THR A 153 2.61 -50.57 -19.08
N GLY A 154 1.81 -49.56 -18.71
CA GLY A 154 1.05 -49.50 -17.46
C GLY A 154 1.80 -48.85 -16.29
N GLU A 155 3.06 -48.45 -16.47
CA GLU A 155 3.83 -47.70 -15.47
C GLU A 155 3.41 -46.22 -15.42
N VAL A 156 3.49 -45.62 -14.24
CA VAL A 156 3.20 -44.20 -14.02
C VAL A 156 4.51 -43.44 -13.84
N GLN A 157 4.69 -42.34 -14.59
CA GLN A 157 5.88 -41.49 -14.52
C GLN A 157 5.50 -40.04 -14.23
N GLU A 158 6.14 -39.43 -13.23
CA GLU A 158 6.05 -37.98 -13.02
C GLU A 158 6.72 -37.24 -14.18
N THR A 159 5.94 -36.41 -14.86
CA THR A 159 6.39 -35.62 -16.01
C THR A 159 6.04 -34.15 -15.77
N PRO A 160 6.95 -33.19 -16.05
CA PRO A 160 6.62 -31.77 -16.01
C PRO A 160 5.44 -31.45 -16.93
N VAL A 161 4.55 -30.57 -16.47
CA VAL A 161 3.31 -30.27 -17.22
C VAL A 161 3.63 -29.67 -18.59
N GLU A 162 4.74 -28.95 -18.74
CA GLU A 162 5.17 -28.36 -20.01
C GLU A 162 5.57 -29.39 -21.08
N GLN A 163 5.89 -30.63 -20.67
CA GLN A 163 6.34 -31.70 -21.57
C GLN A 163 5.21 -32.66 -21.96
N LEU A 164 3.99 -32.41 -21.48
CA LEU A 164 2.81 -33.20 -21.83
C LEU A 164 2.25 -32.74 -23.17
N ALA A 165 2.16 -33.67 -24.12
CA ALA A 165 1.43 -33.48 -25.36
C ALA A 165 -0.04 -33.92 -25.18
N VAL A 166 -0.96 -33.26 -25.87
CA VAL A 166 -2.36 -33.67 -25.92
C VAL A 166 -2.48 -34.88 -26.84
N GLY A 167 -2.87 -36.04 -26.29
CA GLY A 167 -3.02 -37.31 -27.01
C GLY A 167 -2.40 -38.47 -26.23
#